data_AF-A0A7W0XRV0-F1
#
_entry.id   AF-A0A7W0XRV0-F1
#
_cell.length_a   1.000
_cell.length_b   1.000
_cell.length_c   1.000
_cell.angle_alpha   90.00
_cell.angle_beta   90.00
_cell.angle_gamma   90.00
#
_symmetry.space_group_name_H-M   'P 1'
#
loop_
_entity.id
_entity.type
_entity.pdbx_description
1 polymer ?
#
loop_
_entity_poly.entity_id
_entity_poly.type
_entity_poly.pdbx_seq_one_letter_code
_entity_poly.pdbx_strand_id
1 'polypeptide(L)' 'MTPYGALDVIAVDGPSGTGKSSVSRGVARALGWRYLDTGAMYRAAAWLVL' A
#
# COMPACT_ATOMS: atom_id res chain seq x y z
N MET A 1 -8.89 -9.03 -22.82
CA MET A 1 -7.81 -8.06 -22.54
C MET A 1 -8.31 -7.13 -21.45
N THR A 2 -7.82 -7.26 -20.22
CA THR A 2 -8.12 -6.24 -19.20
C THR A 2 -7.55 -4.91 -19.73
N PRO A 3 -8.34 -3.82 -19.76
CA PRO A 3 -7.90 -2.54 -20.33
C PRO A 3 -6.70 -1.92 -19.58
N TYR A 4 -6.41 -2.44 -18.40
CA TYR A 4 -5.18 -2.24 -17.66
C TYR A 4 -4.39 -3.54 -17.82
N GLY A 5 -3.20 -3.50 -18.43
CA GLY A 5 -2.29 -4.65 -18.41
C GLY A 5 -2.17 -5.18 -16.98
N ALA A 6 -1.96 -6.48 -16.80
CA ALA A 6 -1.93 -7.13 -15.48
C ALA A 6 -1.17 -6.24 -14.48
N LEU A 7 -1.91 -5.63 -13.55
CA LEU A 7 -1.31 -4.71 -12.60
C LEU A 7 -0.55 -5.57 -11.60
N ASP A 8 0.78 -5.46 -11.64
CA ASP A 8 1.62 -6.11 -10.66
C ASP A 8 1.43 -5.42 -9.30
N VAL A 9 0.70 -6.07 -8.40
CA VAL A 9 0.35 -5.57 -7.07
C VAL A 9 0.86 -6.54 -6.01
N ILE A 10 1.58 -6.01 -5.03
CA ILE A 10 2.04 -6.76 -3.85
C ILE A 10 1.31 -6.23 -2.63
N ALA A 11 0.50 -7.09 -1.99
CA ALA A 11 -0.10 -6.83 -0.69
C ALA A 11 0.82 -7.32 0.43
N VAL A 12 1.00 -6.53 1.48
CA VAL A 12 1.84 -6.87 2.65
C VAL A 12 1.00 -6.73 3.90
N ASP A 13 0.78 -7.84 4.60
CA ASP A 13 -0.02 -7.92 5.83
C ASP A 13 0.71 -8.65 6.97
N GLY A 14 0.24 -8.46 8.21
CA GLY A 14 0.81 -9.06 9.42
C GLY A 14 0.55 -8.25 10.70
N PRO A 15 1.02 -8.70 11.87
CA PRO A 15 0.68 -8.11 13.18
C PRO A 15 1.14 -6.65 13.34
N SER A 16 0.38 -5.79 14.04
CA SER A 16 0.76 -4.38 14.24
C SER A 16 2.18 -4.22 14.83
N GLY A 17 2.90 -3.17 14.41
CA GLY A 17 4.24 -2.86 14.93
C GLY A 17 5.41 -3.67 14.33
N THR A 18 5.17 -4.63 13.43
CA THR A 18 6.25 -5.48 12.86
C THR A 18 7.07 -4.85 11.72
N GLY A 19 6.90 -3.55 11.44
CA GLY A 19 7.69 -2.85 10.42
C GLY A 19 7.24 -3.03 8.96
N LYS A 20 6.03 -3.56 8.71
CA LYS A 20 5.47 -3.76 7.35
C LYS A 20 5.56 -2.52 6.47
N SER A 21 5.13 -1.37 6.95
CA SER A 21 5.18 -0.11 6.20
C SER A 21 6.60 0.27 5.80
N SER A 22 7.59 0.02 6.66
CA SER A 22 9.00 0.24 6.35
C SER A 22 9.50 -0.71 5.26
N VAL A 23 9.19 -2.01 5.37
CA VAL A 23 9.59 -3.02 4.37
C VAL A 23 8.92 -2.75 3.02
N SER A 24 7.60 -2.55 2.99
CA SER A 24 6.84 -2.25 1.78
C SER A 24 7.36 -1.00 1.06
N ARG A 25 7.75 0.03 1.81
CA ARG A 25 8.33 1.26 1.24
C ARG A 25 9.73 1.03 0.70
N GLY A 26 10.52 0.17 1.33
CA GLY A 26 11.82 -0.27 0.82
C GLY A 26 11.69 -1.05 -0.49
N VAL A 27 10.79 -2.04 -0.52
CA VAL A 27 10.49 -2.84 -1.72
C VAL A 27 10.00 -1.95 -2.86
N ALA A 28 9.05 -1.04 -2.58
CA ALA A 28 8.54 -0.11 -3.59
C ALA A 28 9.66 0.76 -4.19
N ARG A 29 10.58 1.29 -3.36
CA ARG A 29 11.75 2.03 -3.89
C ARG A 29 12.67 1.15 -4.72
N ALA A 30 12.97 -0.06 -4.26
CA ALA A 30 13.86 -0.97 -4.96
C ALA A 30 13.32 -1.39 -6.33
N LEU A 31 11.99 -1.52 -6.46
CA LEU A 31 11.31 -1.90 -7.69
C LEU A 31 10.88 -0.68 -8.55
N GLY A 32 11.05 0.55 -8.06
CA GLY A 32 10.51 1.74 -8.73
C GLY A 32 8.98 1.81 -8.73
N TRP A 33 8.32 1.12 -7.80
CA TRP A 33 6.87 1.05 -7.70
C TRP A 33 6.29 2.15 -6.81
N ARG A 34 4.99 2.42 -6.99
CA ARG A 34 4.21 3.27 -6.08
C ARG A 34 3.96 2.51 -4.77
N TYR A 35 4.02 3.22 -3.63
CA TYR A 35 3.65 2.70 -2.32
C TYR A 35 2.31 3.31 -1.88
N LEU A 36 1.38 2.46 -1.42
CA LEU A 36 0.08 2.86 -0.87
C LEU A 36 0.02 2.50 0.62
N ASP A 37 -0.25 3.48 1.48
CA ASP A 37 -0.50 3.28 2.91
C ASP A 37 -2.01 3.18 3.16
N THR A 38 -2.52 1.95 3.21
CA THR A 38 -3.95 1.69 3.40
C THR A 38 -4.46 2.22 4.74
N GLY A 39 -3.62 2.22 5.79
CA GLY A 39 -3.97 2.80 7.09
C GLY A 39 -4.19 4.31 7.01
N ALA A 40 -3.33 5.04 6.31
CA ALA A 40 -3.51 6.47 6.07
C ALA A 40 -4.74 6.74 5.19
N MET A 41 -4.95 5.93 4.16
CA MET A 41 -6.12 6.04 3.28
C MET A 41 -7.43 5.88 4.06
N TYR A 42 -7.56 4.85 4.89
CA TYR A 42 -8.77 4.63 5.69
C TYR A 42 -9.01 5.74 6.70
N ARG A 43 -7.95 6.26 7.36
CA ARG A 43 -8.07 7.42 8.25
C ARG A 43 -8.55 8.67 7.51
N ALA A 44 -7.99 8.95 6.33
CA ALA A 44 -8.42 10.09 5.51
C ALA A 44 -9.89 9.96 5.08
N ALA A 45 -10.30 8.75 4.66
CA ALA A 45 -11.70 8.47 4.33
C ALA A 45 -12.62 8.69 5.53
N ALA A 46 -12.23 8.23 6.73
CA ALA A 46 -12.98 8.46 7.96
C ALA A 46 -13.14 9.96 8.26
N TRP A 47 -12.09 10.76 8.07
CA TRP A 47 -12.15 12.22 8.23
C TRP A 47 -13.11 12.92 7.26
N LEU A 48 -13.36 12.36 6.08
CA LEU A 48 -14.27 12.96 5.09
C LEU A 48 -15.76 12.70 5.37
N VAL A 49 -16.06 11.73 6.23
CA VAL A 49 -17.44 11.28 6.51
C VAL A 49 -17.88 11.53 7.96
N LEU A 50 -16.98 12.08 8.79
CA LEU A 50 -17.28 12.64 10.10
C LEU A 50 -17.70 14.10 9.96
#